data_AF-A0A821DZZ5-F1
#
_entry.id   AF-A0A821DZZ5-F1
#
_cell.length_a   1.000
_cell.length_b   1.000
_cell.length_c   1.000
_cell.angle_alpha   90.00
_cell.angle_beta   90.00
_cell.angle_gamma   90.00
#
_symmetry.space_group_name_H-M   'P 1'
#
loop_
_entity.id
_entity.type
_entity.pdbx_description
1 polymer ?
#
loop_
_entity_poly.entity_id
_entity_poly.type
_entity_poly.pdbx_seq_one_letter_code
_entity_poly.pdbx_strand_id
1 'polypeptide(L)'
;MAKETVLFERNYIIIKERSSQSETRAAPLDEITGTLTISEHERGKFFRFIPLGLEDVMTDDWALINGGHSVVYDKQDGDSVAVPSSPLLKYRLHFNLNDLRSVRRHHMTHGIAHMVFILKDGTTLPAFYFNHGGSKELLQKLAQSLPLEKSTQDTRLYVVKDDFPRANASQAISAFDQLNLFDNSNDPVKGSVC
;
A
#
# COMPACT_ATOMS: atom_id res chain seq x y z
N MET A 1 27.62 -6.62 12.70
CA MET A 1 26.63 -5.56 12.46
C MET A 1 25.95 -5.89 11.14
N ALA A 2 24.70 -6.36 11.18
CA ALA A 2 23.96 -6.70 9.97
C ALA A 2 23.79 -5.43 9.12
N LYS A 3 24.22 -5.47 7.86
CA LYS A 3 24.21 -4.31 6.96
C LYS A 3 22.87 -4.27 6.22
N GLU A 4 21.99 -3.33 6.57
CA GLU A 4 20.80 -3.02 5.75
C GLU A 4 21.27 -2.48 4.40
N THR A 5 20.76 -3.06 3.32
CA THR A 5 21.05 -2.61 1.95
C THR A 5 19.77 -2.09 1.33
N VAL A 6 19.75 -0.80 0.99
CA VAL A 6 18.61 -0.18 0.29
C VAL A 6 18.64 -0.62 -1.18
N LEU A 7 17.59 -1.33 -1.61
CA LEU A 7 17.43 -1.83 -2.98
C LEU A 7 16.69 -0.85 -3.89
N PHE A 8 15.80 -0.04 -3.30
CA PHE A 8 15.01 0.98 -3.96
C PHE A 8 14.63 2.06 -2.95
N GLU A 9 14.66 3.31 -3.39
CA GLU A 9 14.12 4.44 -2.62
C GLU A 9 13.41 5.40 -3.56
N ARG A 10 12.29 5.96 -3.10
CA ARG A 10 11.62 7.06 -3.77
C ARG A 10 10.99 8.02 -2.78
N ASN A 11 11.39 9.28 -2.89
CA ASN A 11 10.81 10.39 -2.18
C ASN A 11 9.58 10.93 -2.91
N TYR A 12 8.75 11.70 -2.20
CA TYR A 12 7.56 12.37 -2.74
C TYR A 12 6.50 11.40 -3.29
N ILE A 13 6.37 10.23 -2.66
CA ILE A 13 5.25 9.32 -2.89
C ILE A 13 4.05 9.83 -2.10
N ILE A 14 2.89 9.90 -2.75
CA ILE A 14 1.68 10.47 -2.14
C ILE A 14 0.67 9.36 -1.86
N ILE A 15 0.04 9.39 -0.69
CA ILE A 15 -1.18 8.68 -0.34
C ILE A 15 -2.32 9.70 -0.30
N LYS A 16 -3.47 9.36 -0.89
CA LYS A 16 -4.68 10.20 -0.83
C LYS A 16 -5.75 9.51 -0.01
N GLU A 17 -6.20 10.13 1.07
CA GLU A 17 -7.37 9.67 1.82
C GLU A 17 -8.64 10.12 1.09
N ARG A 18 -9.58 9.20 0.83
CA ARG A 18 -10.90 9.57 0.33
C ARG A 18 -11.73 10.03 1.52
N SER A 19 -11.71 11.33 1.83
CA SER A 19 -12.54 11.89 2.88
C SER A 19 -14.01 11.60 2.56
N SER A 20 -14.71 10.94 3.49
CA SER A 20 -16.14 10.65 3.36
C SER A 20 -16.97 11.91 3.64
N GLN A 21 -16.75 12.98 2.88
CA GLN A 21 -17.58 14.18 2.96
C GLN A 21 -18.01 14.62 1.56
N SER A 22 -19.33 14.67 1.44
CA SER A 22 -20.18 15.19 0.38
C SER A 22 -19.55 16.28 -0.51
N GLU A 23 -19.85 16.18 -1.80
CA GLU A 23 -19.62 17.17 -2.85
C GLU A 23 -20.09 18.57 -2.46
N THR A 24 -19.28 19.37 -1.77
CA THR A 24 -19.30 20.83 -1.91
C THR A 24 -18.02 21.43 -1.34
N ARG A 25 -17.28 22.14 -2.21
CA ARG A 25 -16.02 22.86 -1.95
C ARG A 25 -14.80 21.95 -1.77
N ALA A 26 -13.82 22.13 -2.65
CA ALA A 26 -12.50 21.51 -2.58
C ALA A 26 -11.79 21.90 -1.26
N ALA A 27 -12.00 21.10 -0.22
CA ALA A 27 -11.00 20.98 0.84
C ALA A 27 -9.75 20.34 0.24
N PRO A 28 -8.53 20.74 0.64
CA PRO A 28 -7.34 20.03 0.21
C PRO A 28 -7.53 18.57 0.62
N LEU A 29 -7.42 17.66 -0.35
CA LEU A 29 -7.23 16.25 -0.06
C LEU A 29 -6.11 16.19 1.00
N ASP A 30 -6.30 15.48 2.11
CA ASP A 30 -5.20 15.19 3.03
C ASP A 30 -4.23 14.27 2.27
N GLU A 31 -3.35 14.90 1.48
CA GLU A 31 -2.32 14.25 0.68
C GLU A 31 -1.12 14.01 1.58
N ILE A 32 -0.90 12.75 1.92
CA ILE A 32 0.24 12.35 2.74
C ILE A 32 1.40 12.06 1.83
N THR A 33 2.37 12.97 1.83
CA THR A 33 3.62 12.78 1.10
C THR A 33 4.61 12.03 1.99
N GLY A 34 5.40 11.12 1.43
CA GLY A 34 6.42 10.38 2.16
C GLY A 34 7.46 9.71 1.27
N THR A 35 8.30 8.92 1.91
CA THR A 35 9.39 8.17 1.29
C THR A 35 9.07 6.69 1.32
N LEU A 36 9.17 6.04 0.16
CA LEU A 36 9.01 4.60 -0.01
C LEU A 36 10.38 3.97 -0.22
N THR A 37 10.70 2.95 0.57
CA THR A 37 11.96 2.21 0.52
C THR A 37 11.70 0.72 0.42
N ILE A 38 12.49 0.03 -0.41
CA ILE A 38 12.69 -1.42 -0.30
C ILE A 38 14.10 -1.65 0.22
N SER A 39 14.21 -2.35 1.33
CA SER A 39 15.49 -2.71 1.94
C SER A 39 15.65 -4.22 2.03
N GLU A 40 16.90 -4.67 1.99
CA GLU A 40 17.31 -6.05 2.23
C GLU A 40 18.06 -6.11 3.56
N HIS A 41 17.63 -7.06 4.39
CA HIS A 41 18.22 -7.41 5.66
C HIS A 41 18.53 -8.91 5.69
N GLU A 42 19.27 -9.37 6.70
CA GLU A 42 19.54 -10.81 6.91
C GLU A 42 18.25 -11.65 7.06
N ARG A 43 17.16 -11.03 7.53
CA ARG A 43 15.86 -11.67 7.75
C ARG A 43 14.94 -11.63 6.52
N GLY A 44 15.38 -11.04 5.43
CA GLY A 44 14.61 -10.90 4.20
C GLY A 44 14.51 -9.46 3.72
N LYS A 45 13.56 -9.23 2.81
CA LYS A 45 13.35 -7.93 2.16
C LYS A 45 12.08 -7.29 2.67
N PHE A 46 12.12 -5.98 2.87
CA PHE A 46 11.03 -5.25 3.50
C PHE A 46 10.61 -4.07 2.63
N PHE A 47 9.31 -3.83 2.58
CA PHE A 47 8.73 -2.61 2.07
C PHE A 47 8.51 -1.66 3.24
N ARG A 48 8.91 -0.40 3.09
CA ARG A 48 8.72 0.65 4.09
C ARG A 48 8.18 1.91 3.43
N PHE A 49 7.20 2.55 4.05
CA PHE A 49 6.78 3.91 3.70
C PHE A 49 6.70 4.77 4.98
N ILE A 50 7.37 5.91 4.94
CA ILE A 50 7.44 6.87 6.05
C ILE A 50 6.91 8.21 5.57
N PRO A 51 5.83 8.74 6.17
CA PRO A 51 5.34 10.08 5.89
C PRO A 51 6.40 11.16 6.13
N LEU A 52 6.43 12.17 5.28
CA LEU A 52 7.27 13.36 5.46
C LEU A 52 6.84 14.09 6.73
N GLY A 53 7.80 14.45 7.57
CA GLY A 53 7.54 15.09 8.87
C GLY A 53 7.25 14.10 10.01
N LEU A 54 7.24 12.79 9.74
CA LEU A 54 7.35 11.77 10.76
C LEU A 54 8.83 11.42 10.93
N GLU A 55 9.39 11.67 12.11
CA GLU A 55 10.77 11.26 12.41
C GLU A 55 10.89 9.74 12.27
N ASP A 56 11.94 9.25 11.60
CA ASP A 56 12.27 7.82 11.55
C ASP A 56 12.92 7.41 12.88
N VAL A 57 12.22 7.65 13.98
CA VAL A 57 12.59 7.05 15.26
C VAL A 57 12.29 5.57 15.10
N MET A 58 13.35 4.79 15.08
CA MET A 58 13.35 3.34 15.17
C MET A 58 12.95 2.99 16.62
N THR A 59 11.73 3.37 17.05
CA THR A 59 11.17 2.81 18.27
C THR A 59 10.94 1.34 17.98
N ASP A 60 11.51 0.48 18.82
CA ASP A 60 11.39 -0.98 18.78
C ASP A 60 9.94 -1.48 19.01
N ASP A 61 8.97 -0.55 19.07
CA ASP A 61 7.54 -0.76 19.30
C ASP A 61 6.76 -1.07 17.99
N TRP A 62 7.33 -1.89 17.12
CA TRP A 62 6.69 -2.35 15.87
C TRP A 62 5.52 -3.34 16.09
N ALA A 63 5.14 -3.64 17.34
CA ALA A 63 4.23 -4.73 17.69
C ALA A 63 2.77 -4.33 17.93
N LEU A 64 2.40 -3.04 17.91
CA LEU A 64 1.05 -2.63 18.34
C LEU A 64 0.48 -1.48 17.49
N ILE A 65 -0.01 -1.80 16.29
CA ILE A 65 -0.98 -0.91 15.61
C ILE A 65 -2.01 -1.77 14.87
N ASN A 66 -2.89 -2.39 15.65
CA ASN A 66 -4.21 -2.72 15.16
C ASN A 66 -5.23 -2.16 16.17
N GLY A 67 -5.84 -1.02 15.82
CA GLY A 67 -6.78 -0.29 16.69
C GLY A 67 -6.12 0.89 17.39
N GLY A 68 -6.77 2.05 17.33
CA GLY A 68 -6.18 3.35 17.65
C GLY A 68 -5.64 3.50 19.08
N HIS A 69 -4.82 4.54 19.24
CA HIS A 69 -4.06 4.97 20.43
C HIS A 69 -2.66 4.33 20.54
N SER A 70 -1.65 4.98 19.94
CA SER A 70 -0.25 4.79 20.34
C SER A 70 -0.06 5.41 21.73
N VAL A 71 -0.06 4.58 22.77
CA VAL A 71 0.53 4.92 24.06
C VAL A 71 1.97 4.39 24.03
N VAL A 72 2.94 5.29 24.01
CA VAL A 72 4.36 4.92 24.16
C VAL A 72 4.57 4.59 25.64
N TYR A 73 4.99 3.36 25.94
CA TYR A 73 5.45 2.99 27.28
C TYR A 73 6.92 3.38 27.41
N ASP A 74 7.21 4.60 27.86
CA ASP A 74 8.54 4.87 28.39
C ASP A 74 8.66 4.15 29.74
N LYS A 75 9.49 3.10 29.79
CA LYS A 75 9.81 2.41 31.04
C LYS A 75 10.93 3.15 31.77
N GLN A 76 10.73 4.40 32.15
CA GLN A 76 11.37 4.97 33.33
C GLN A 76 10.38 5.88 34.08
N ASP A 77 10.05 5.45 35.29
CA ASP A 77 9.38 6.23 36.32
C ASP A 77 7.95 6.74 36.00
N GLY A 78 6.95 5.89 36.27
CA GLY A 78 5.72 6.26 36.98
C GLY A 78 4.75 7.31 36.42
N ASP A 79 5.07 8.01 35.33
CA ASP A 79 4.24 9.08 34.78
C ASP A 79 3.81 8.71 33.35
N SER A 80 2.53 8.39 33.19
CA SER A 80 1.95 8.05 31.89
C SER A 80 1.75 9.32 31.08
N VAL A 81 2.81 9.78 30.40
CA VAL A 81 2.70 10.90 29.45
C VAL A 81 2.03 10.39 28.17
N ALA A 82 0.77 10.75 27.99
CA ALA A 82 0.08 10.57 26.72
C ALA A 82 0.72 11.50 25.67
N VAL A 83 1.75 11.02 24.97
CA VAL A 83 2.28 11.73 23.80
C VAL A 83 1.16 11.74 22.75
N PRO A 84 0.78 12.91 22.20
CA PRO A 84 -0.17 12.95 21.11
C PRO A 84 0.39 12.15 19.93
N SER A 85 -0.20 10.98 19.68
CA SER A 85 0.16 10.13 18.55
C SER A 85 -0.03 10.94 17.28
N SER A 86 1.07 11.25 16.57
CA SER A 86 1.00 12.00 15.32
C SER A 86 -0.02 11.35 14.38
N PRO A 87 -0.95 12.11 13.78
CA PRO A 87 -1.95 11.55 12.87
C PRO A 87 -1.31 10.88 11.64
N LEU A 88 -0.03 11.16 11.37
CA LEU A 88 0.75 10.53 10.30
C LEU A 88 1.14 9.09 10.62
N LEU A 89 1.14 8.66 11.90
CA LEU A 89 1.52 7.30 12.29
C LEU A 89 0.63 6.25 11.60
N LYS A 90 -0.65 6.55 11.36
CA LYS A 90 -1.58 5.66 10.64
C LYS A 90 -1.13 5.36 9.20
N TYR A 91 -0.25 6.19 8.64
CA TYR A 91 0.30 6.04 7.30
C TYR A 91 1.72 5.51 7.29
N ARG A 92 2.35 5.25 8.45
CA ARG A 92 3.63 4.54 8.49
C ARG A 92 3.36 3.08 8.16
N LEU A 93 3.93 2.58 7.07
CA LEU A 93 3.70 1.22 6.58
C LEU A 93 5.02 0.47 6.54
N HIS A 94 5.01 -0.76 7.05
CA HIS A 94 6.17 -1.65 7.03
C HIS A 94 5.69 -3.10 6.98
N PHE A 95 6.14 -3.86 6.00
CA PHE A 95 5.83 -5.28 5.88
C PHE A 95 6.95 -6.05 5.16
N ASN A 96 7.02 -7.37 5.39
CA ASN A 96 7.95 -8.24 4.67
C ASN A 96 7.44 -8.46 3.24
N LEU A 97 8.31 -8.39 2.24
CA LEU A 97 7.90 -8.61 0.85
C LEU A 97 7.23 -9.98 0.61
N ASN A 98 7.54 -10.99 1.42
CA ASN A 98 6.88 -12.29 1.36
C ASN A 98 5.40 -12.25 1.76
N ASP A 99 4.95 -11.23 2.49
CA ASP A 99 3.54 -11.02 2.85
C ASP A 99 2.74 -10.36 1.74
N LEU A 100 3.40 -9.94 0.65
CA LEU A 100 2.73 -9.38 -0.51
C LEU A 100 2.01 -10.50 -1.28
N ARG A 101 0.72 -10.29 -1.57
CA ARG A 101 -0.10 -11.19 -2.39
C ARG A 101 -0.21 -10.69 -3.82
N SER A 102 -0.48 -9.41 -4.00
CA SER A 102 -0.57 -8.82 -5.33
C SER A 102 -0.28 -7.31 -5.31
N VAL A 103 0.08 -6.80 -6.48
CA VAL A 103 0.22 -5.37 -6.74
C VAL A 103 -0.53 -5.02 -8.02
N ARG A 104 -1.39 -4.01 -7.95
CA ARG A 104 -2.11 -3.46 -9.10
C ARG A 104 -1.53 -2.10 -9.45
N ARG A 105 -1.03 -1.95 -10.68
CA ARG A 105 -0.41 -0.73 -11.20
C ARG A 105 -1.28 -0.08 -12.26
N HIS A 106 -1.74 1.13 -11.99
CA HIS A 106 -2.51 1.94 -12.92
C HIS A 106 -1.64 3.03 -13.53
N HIS A 107 -1.74 3.19 -14.85
CA HIS A 107 -1.17 4.33 -15.55
C HIS A 107 -2.27 5.36 -15.78
N MET A 108 -2.06 6.59 -15.33
CA MET A 108 -2.93 7.73 -15.59
C MET A 108 -2.42 8.50 -16.82
N THR A 109 -3.21 9.45 -17.30
CA THR A 109 -2.76 10.42 -18.30
C THR A 109 -1.63 11.28 -17.73
N HIS A 110 -0.75 11.81 -18.58
CA HIS A 110 0.38 12.69 -18.21
C HIS A 110 1.52 12.07 -17.38
N GLY A 111 1.74 10.75 -17.46
CA GLY A 111 2.92 10.09 -16.88
C GLY A 111 2.84 9.84 -15.37
N ILE A 112 1.70 10.14 -14.75
CA ILE A 112 1.39 9.78 -13.37
C ILE A 112 0.97 8.32 -13.34
N ALA A 113 1.44 7.59 -12.33
CA ALA A 113 0.98 6.23 -12.07
C ALA A 113 0.62 6.10 -10.59
N HIS A 114 -0.29 5.18 -10.28
CA HIS A 114 -0.51 4.77 -8.89
C HIS A 114 -0.47 3.26 -8.75
N MET A 115 -0.08 2.79 -7.57
CA MET A 115 0.00 1.37 -7.25
C MET A 115 -0.77 1.08 -5.97
N VAL A 116 -1.49 -0.04 -5.97
CA VAL A 116 -2.21 -0.57 -4.81
C VAL A 116 -1.63 -1.93 -4.49
N PHE A 117 -1.33 -2.17 -3.22
CA PHE A 117 -0.74 -3.41 -2.74
C PHE A 117 -1.76 -4.15 -1.89
N ILE A 118 -1.81 -5.47 -2.05
CA ILE A 118 -2.66 -6.36 -1.27
C ILE A 118 -1.76 -7.39 -0.61
N LEU A 119 -1.91 -7.54 0.69
CA LEU A 119 -1.16 -8.50 1.50
C LEU A 119 -1.90 -9.85 1.57
N LYS A 120 -1.19 -10.89 2.00
CA LYS A 120 -1.71 -12.27 2.09
C LYS A 120 -2.81 -12.44 3.14
N ASP A 121 -2.81 -11.61 4.16
CA ASP A 121 -3.86 -11.50 5.18
C ASP A 121 -5.16 -10.86 4.64
N GLY A 122 -5.16 -10.38 3.40
CA GLY A 122 -6.29 -9.69 2.76
C GLY A 122 -6.27 -8.16 2.93
N THR A 123 -5.30 -7.61 3.67
CA THR A 123 -5.17 -6.17 3.88
C THR A 123 -4.86 -5.47 2.56
N THR A 124 -5.71 -4.51 2.19
CA THR A 124 -5.49 -3.64 1.03
C THR A 124 -4.89 -2.33 1.49
N LEU A 125 -3.66 -2.04 1.06
CA LEU A 125 -2.97 -0.81 1.39
C LEU A 125 -3.54 0.38 0.60
N PRO A 126 -3.38 1.61 1.11
CA PRO A 126 -3.75 2.81 0.35
C PRO A 126 -3.05 2.89 -1.01
N ALA A 127 -3.63 3.66 -1.93
CA ALA A 127 -3.03 3.91 -3.23
C ALA A 127 -1.82 4.84 -3.10
N PHE A 128 -0.68 4.41 -3.64
CA PHE A 128 0.55 5.18 -3.69
C PHE A 128 0.70 5.82 -5.07
N TYR A 129 0.77 7.15 -5.11
CA TYR A 129 0.88 7.94 -6.31
C TYR A 129 2.33 8.32 -6.60
N PHE A 130 2.76 8.04 -7.83
CA PHE A 130 4.10 8.26 -8.36
C PHE A 130 4.07 9.41 -9.37
N ASN A 131 3.98 10.63 -8.87
CA ASN A 131 3.91 11.83 -9.73
C ASN A 131 5.24 12.13 -10.43
N HIS A 132 6.35 11.67 -9.85
CA HIS A 132 7.72 11.89 -10.35
C HIS A 132 8.35 10.62 -10.95
N GLY A 133 7.52 9.69 -11.43
CA GLY A 133 7.99 8.40 -11.94
C GLY A 133 8.43 7.42 -10.84
N GLY A 134 9.14 6.36 -11.23
CA GLY A 134 9.61 5.32 -10.30
C GLY A 134 8.69 4.11 -10.14
N SER A 135 7.43 4.17 -10.56
CA SER A 135 6.50 3.03 -10.48
C SER A 135 6.95 1.79 -11.26
N LYS A 136 7.60 1.98 -12.43
CA LYS A 136 8.16 0.88 -13.23
C LYS A 136 9.38 0.26 -12.56
N GLU A 137 10.24 1.10 -12.00
CA GLU A 137 11.46 0.68 -11.30
C GLU A 137 11.13 -0.09 -10.03
N LEU A 138 10.16 0.40 -9.25
CA LEU A 138 9.64 -0.30 -8.08
C LEU A 138 9.09 -1.68 -8.46
N LEU A 139 8.26 -1.75 -9.50
CA LEU A 139 7.72 -3.03 -9.98
C LEU A 139 8.83 -4.00 -10.42
N GLN A 140 9.87 -3.50 -11.09
CA GLN A 140 11.01 -4.31 -11.50
C GLN A 140 11.78 -4.84 -10.28
N LYS A 141 11.97 -4.02 -9.25
CA LYS A 141 12.63 -4.41 -7.99
C LYS A 141 11.82 -5.45 -7.20
N LEU A 142 10.49 -5.32 -7.22
CA LEU A 142 9.60 -6.34 -6.66
C LEU A 142 9.70 -7.65 -7.44
N ALA A 143 9.70 -7.61 -8.78
CA ALA A 143 9.82 -8.81 -9.61
C ALA A 143 11.20 -9.49 -9.52
N GLN A 144 12.25 -8.75 -9.14
CA GLN A 144 13.57 -9.32 -8.81
C GLN A 144 13.60 -9.97 -7.43
N SER A 145 12.66 -9.60 -6.55
CA SER A 145 12.64 -10.04 -5.16
C SER A 145 11.59 -11.12 -4.88
N LEU A 146 10.56 -11.21 -5.72
CA LEU A 146 9.42 -12.10 -5.60
C LEU A 146 9.06 -12.69 -6.97
N PRO A 147 8.54 -13.93 -7.03
CA PRO A 147 8.04 -14.53 -8.26
C PRO A 147 6.69 -13.88 -8.64
N LEU A 148 6.73 -12.69 -9.24
CA LEU A 148 5.55 -11.98 -9.73
C LEU A 148 5.14 -12.49 -11.12
N GLU A 149 3.88 -12.91 -11.24
CA GLU A 149 3.24 -13.24 -12.50
C GLU A 149 2.21 -12.16 -12.86
N LYS A 150 2.20 -11.74 -14.13
CA LYS A 150 1.20 -10.79 -14.63
C LYS A 150 -0.12 -11.54 -14.85
N SER A 151 -1.23 -10.99 -14.37
CA SER A 151 -2.56 -11.58 -14.59
C SER A 151 -2.91 -11.61 -16.07
N THR A 152 -3.54 -12.70 -16.51
CA THR A 152 -4.03 -12.88 -17.88
C THR A 152 -5.34 -12.12 -18.12
N GLN A 153 -6.11 -11.84 -17.06
CA GLN A 153 -7.39 -11.14 -17.13
C GLN A 153 -7.22 -9.63 -16.92
N ASP A 154 -6.32 -9.24 -16.00
CA ASP A 154 -6.06 -7.83 -15.69
C ASP A 154 -4.60 -7.48 -15.97
N THR A 155 -4.36 -6.76 -17.06
CA THR A 155 -3.01 -6.34 -17.47
C THR A 155 -2.32 -5.39 -16.48
N ARG A 156 -3.05 -4.86 -15.50
CA ARG A 156 -2.55 -3.97 -14.45
C ARG A 156 -2.18 -4.72 -13.18
N LEU A 157 -2.62 -5.97 -13.05
CA LEU A 157 -2.44 -6.79 -11.85
C LEU A 157 -1.23 -7.74 -12.00
N TYR A 158 -0.41 -7.76 -10.95
CA TYR A 158 0.69 -8.69 -10.78
C TYR A 158 0.47 -9.45 -9.48
N VAL A 159 0.49 -10.77 -9.54
CA VAL A 159 0.21 -11.66 -8.41
C VAL A 159 1.49 -12.38 -8.03
N VAL A 160 1.78 -12.48 -6.73
CA VAL A 160 2.90 -13.28 -6.23
C VAL A 160 2.51 -14.75 -6.34
N LYS A 161 3.34 -15.54 -6.99
CA LYS A 161 3.17 -16.98 -7.06
C LYS A 161 3.62 -17.60 -5.76
N ASP A 162 2.67 -18.01 -4.95
CA ASP A 162 2.94 -18.81 -3.77
C ASP A 162 3.28 -20.25 -4.16
N ASP A 163 4.38 -20.80 -3.62
CA ASP A 163 4.78 -22.21 -3.79
C ASP A 163 3.88 -23.21 -3.01
N PHE A 164 2.73 -22.76 -2.51
CA PHE A 164 1.75 -23.64 -1.88
C PHE A 164 1.08 -24.54 -2.94
N PRO A 165 0.92 -25.85 -2.69
CA PRO A 165 0.48 -26.80 -3.71
C PRO A 165 -0.91 -26.44 -4.25
N ARG A 166 -0.94 -26.28 -5.58
CA ARG A 166 -2.09 -26.01 -6.46
C ARG A 166 -3.38 -26.74 -6.04
N ALA A 167 -4.21 -26.09 -5.24
CA ALA A 167 -5.65 -26.39 -5.21
C ALA A 167 -6.53 -25.12 -5.19
N ASN A 168 -5.96 -23.97 -4.80
CA ASN A 168 -6.72 -22.75 -4.47
C ASN A 168 -6.21 -21.46 -5.13
N ALA A 169 -5.04 -21.47 -5.80
CA ALA A 169 -4.51 -20.28 -6.49
C ALA A 169 -5.45 -19.75 -7.59
N SER A 170 -6.10 -20.64 -8.35
CA SER A 170 -7.08 -20.24 -9.38
C SER A 170 -8.35 -19.62 -8.78
N GLN A 171 -8.75 -20.04 -7.57
CA GLN A 171 -9.90 -19.48 -6.86
C GLN A 171 -9.58 -18.10 -6.26
N ALA A 172 -8.33 -17.91 -5.82
CA ALA A 172 -7.85 -16.65 -5.26
C ALA A 172 -7.76 -15.52 -6.30
N ILE A 173 -7.37 -15.85 -7.54
CA ILE A 173 -7.36 -14.92 -8.68
C ILE A 173 -8.81 -14.62 -9.10
N SER A 174 -9.64 -15.66 -9.27
CA SER A 174 -11.05 -15.50 -9.66
C SER A 174 -11.88 -14.74 -8.64
N ALA A 175 -11.68 -14.95 -7.33
CA ALA A 175 -12.39 -14.23 -6.28
C ALA A 175 -11.99 -12.75 -6.21
N PHE A 176 -10.75 -12.42 -6.57
CA PHE A 176 -10.32 -11.03 -6.67
C PHE A 176 -10.94 -10.32 -7.88
N ASP A 177 -11.09 -11.03 -9.01
CA ASP A 177 -11.79 -10.49 -10.19
C ASP A 177 -13.28 -10.27 -9.92
N GLN A 178 -13.91 -11.08 -9.05
CA GLN A 178 -15.30 -10.87 -8.63
C GLN A 178 -15.49 -9.64 -7.73
N LEU A 179 -14.44 -9.12 -7.08
CA LEU A 179 -14.56 -7.88 -6.27
C LEU A 179 -14.67 -6.60 -7.11
N ASN A 180 -14.59 -6.70 -8.44
CA ASN A 180 -14.81 -5.60 -9.38
C ASN A 180 -16.28 -5.46 -9.85
N LEU A 181 -17.25 -6.11 -9.19
CA LEU A 181 -18.65 -6.20 -9.66
C LEU A 181 -19.57 -4.99 -9.35
N PHE A 182 -19.05 -3.88 -8.83
CA PHE A 182 -19.83 -2.65 -8.69
C PHE A 182 -19.28 -1.54 -9.59
N ASP A 183 -19.29 -1.77 -10.90
CA ASP A 183 -19.30 -0.68 -11.86
C ASP A 183 -20.74 -0.45 -12.33
N ASN A 184 -21.24 0.74 -12.03
CA ASN A 184 -22.61 1.19 -12.22
C ASN A 184 -23.08 0.99 -13.67
N SER A 185 -24.02 0.09 -13.89
CA SER A 185 -24.90 0.13 -15.06
C SER A 185 -26.33 0.31 -14.57
N ASN A 186 -26.67 1.54 -14.20
CA ASN A 186 -28.06 1.97 -14.11
C ASN A 186 -28.25 3.22 -14.98
N ASP A 187 -28.10 3.04 -16.29
CA ASP A 187 -28.62 3.98 -17.27
C ASP A 187 -30.09 3.61 -17.55
N PRO A 188 -31.06 4.50 -17.28
CA PRO A 188 -32.44 4.23 -17.61
C PRO A 188 -32.60 4.23 -19.14
N VAL A 189 -32.98 3.07 -19.68
CA VAL A 189 -33.40 2.89 -21.07
C VAL A 189 -34.58 3.83 -21.34
N LYS A 190 -34.34 4.94 -22.03
CA LYS A 190 -35.39 5.79 -22.57
C LYS A 190 -35.99 5.08 -23.78
N GLY A 191 -37.17 4.51 -23.60
CA GLY A 191 -37.89 3.78 -24.63
C GLY A 191 -38.17 4.64 -25.86
N SER A 192 -37.86 4.08 -27.03
CA SER A 192 -38.48 4.46 -28.29
C SER A 192 -39.95 4.09 -28.24
N VAL A 193 -40.82 5.05 -28.54
CA VAL A 193 -42.20 4.79 -28.98
C VAL A 193 -42.30 5.29 -30.42
N CYS A 194 -42.96 4.46 -31.24
CA CYS A 194 -43.28 4.67 -32.64
C CYS A 194 -44.06 5.96 -32.92
#